data_AF-A0A060WUV4-F1
#
_entry.id   AF-A0A060WUV4-F1
#
_cell.length_a   1.000
_cell.length_b   1.000
_cell.length_c   1.000
_cell.angle_alpha   90.00
_cell.angle_beta   90.00
_cell.angle_gamma   90.00
#
_symmetry.space_group_name_H-M   'P 1'
#
loop_
_entity.id
_entity.type
_entity.pdbx_description
1 polymer ?
#
loop_
_entity_poly.entity_id
_entity_poly.type
_entity_poly.pdbx_seq_one_letter_code
_entity_poly.pdbx_strand_id
1 'polypeptide(L)'
;MLNTSRGESYLQIPGFSKRDEGIYHCESAYKAGIYAANIDVSLIAPPNVFAWLEWEGSRQVAVCLAEGGKPAASISWSENWNSTSTTTLNLDGFNKVESRLVLPEGIATGNLTCAVIHPSWEEVHMVTPGIVIPWRLVIISVGTISFIMVILGGLYFTRKHPCRISPKAPQSQDYVEEVEPYASYVQSANLIYNSSAGLFT
;
A
#
# COMPACT_ATOMS: atom_id res chain seq x y z
N MET A 1 6.16 -24.38 43.82
CA MET A 1 6.57 -23.43 44.87
C MET A 1 8.03 -23.65 45.16
N LEU A 2 8.84 -22.62 45.04
CA LEU A 2 10.26 -22.65 45.39
C LEU A 2 10.42 -21.90 46.72
N ASN A 3 11.07 -22.52 47.70
CA ASN A 3 11.30 -21.92 49.02
C ASN A 3 12.65 -21.21 49.02
N THR A 4 12.67 -19.90 49.32
CA THR A 4 13.94 -19.16 49.47
C THR A 4 14.51 -19.36 50.87
N SER A 5 15.80 -19.07 51.05
CA SER A 5 16.46 -19.07 52.36
C SER A 5 15.85 -18.06 53.36
N ARG A 6 14.92 -17.20 52.92
CA ARG A 6 14.19 -16.21 53.73
C ARG A 6 12.78 -16.65 54.14
N GLY A 7 12.33 -17.84 53.73
CA GLY A 7 11.00 -18.37 54.08
C GLY A 7 9.83 -17.82 53.26
N GLU A 8 10.12 -17.07 52.19
CA GLU A 8 9.11 -16.59 51.25
C GLU A 8 8.80 -17.67 50.20
N SER A 9 7.52 -18.01 50.06
CA SER A 9 7.01 -18.92 49.03
C SER A 9 6.52 -18.13 47.83
N TYR A 10 7.01 -18.47 46.64
CA TYR A 10 6.56 -17.84 45.39
C TYR A 10 6.15 -18.88 44.35
N LEU A 11 5.24 -18.44 43.47
CA LEU A 11 4.82 -19.15 42.28
C LEU A 11 5.30 -18.36 41.05
N GLN A 12 6.04 -19.03 40.18
CA GLN A 12 6.48 -18.46 38.90
C GLN A 12 5.75 -19.16 37.77
N ILE A 13 5.10 -18.39 36.90
CA ILE A 13 4.37 -18.88 35.73
C ILE A 13 5.10 -18.34 34.49
N PRO A 14 6.02 -19.12 33.90
CA PRO A 14 6.70 -18.70 32.68
C PRO A 14 5.73 -18.68 31.50
N GLY A 15 5.79 -17.64 30.67
CA GLY A 15 4.92 -17.55 29.48
C GLY A 15 3.45 -17.37 29.83
N PHE A 16 3.15 -16.48 30.77
CA PHE A 16 1.79 -16.19 31.21
C PHE A 16 0.87 -15.90 30.02
N SER A 17 -0.27 -16.58 29.99
CA SER A 17 -1.25 -16.52 28.92
C SER A 17 -2.65 -16.34 29.50
N LYS A 18 -3.63 -16.07 28.62
CA LYS A 18 -5.04 -15.98 29.01
C LYS A 18 -5.54 -17.20 29.81
N ARG A 19 -4.99 -18.39 29.56
CA ARG A 19 -5.40 -19.62 30.25
C ARG A 19 -4.94 -19.69 31.71
N ASP A 20 -3.97 -18.86 32.06
CA ASP A 20 -3.38 -18.81 33.39
C ASP A 20 -4.07 -17.76 34.29
N GLU A 21 -5.09 -17.06 33.77
CA GLU A 21 -5.91 -16.15 34.57
C GLU A 21 -6.83 -16.89 35.52
N GLY A 22 -7.07 -16.30 36.69
CA GLY A 22 -8.00 -16.82 37.67
C GLY A 22 -7.54 -16.59 39.10
N ILE A 23 -8.23 -17.26 40.01
CA ILE A 23 -7.96 -17.16 41.44
C ILE A 23 -6.92 -18.22 41.82
N TYR A 24 -5.79 -17.76 42.33
CA TYR A 24 -4.73 -18.60 42.88
C TYR A 24 -4.88 -18.70 44.40
N HIS A 25 -4.82 -19.92 44.90
CA HIS A 25 -4.87 -20.19 46.32
C HIS A 25 -3.45 -20.40 46.86
N CYS A 26 -3.03 -19.51 47.76
CA CYS A 26 -1.77 -19.63 48.47
C CYS A 26 -2.07 -20.14 49.88
N GLU A 27 -1.54 -21.32 50.21
CA GLU A 27 -1.68 -21.92 51.53
C GLU A 27 -0.30 -22.27 52.09
N SER A 28 -0.07 -21.89 53.34
CA SER A 28 1.17 -22.19 54.06
C SER A 28 0.87 -22.65 55.48
N ALA A 29 1.31 -23.85 55.82
CA ALA A 29 1.17 -24.43 57.16
C ALA A 29 2.41 -24.11 58.02
N TYR A 30 2.20 -23.74 59.29
CA TYR A 30 3.25 -23.50 60.27
C TYR A 30 2.84 -24.02 61.65
N LYS A 31 3.76 -24.04 62.62
CA LYS A 31 3.56 -24.69 63.93
C LYS A 31 2.30 -24.26 64.69
N ALA A 32 1.78 -23.06 64.44
CA ALA A 32 0.64 -22.49 65.15
C ALA A 32 -0.62 -22.34 64.28
N GLY A 33 -0.64 -22.86 63.03
CA GLY A 33 -1.83 -22.80 62.19
C GLY A 33 -1.53 -22.85 60.69
N ILE A 34 -2.52 -22.40 59.91
CA ILE A 34 -2.47 -22.31 58.45
C ILE A 34 -2.74 -20.85 58.07
N TYR A 35 -1.91 -20.31 57.18
CA TYR A 35 -2.17 -19.08 56.47
C TYR A 35 -2.73 -19.42 55.08
N ALA A 36 -3.85 -18.83 54.70
CA ALA A 36 -4.47 -19.00 53.40
C ALA A 36 -4.82 -17.63 52.81
N ALA A 37 -4.53 -17.43 51.53
CA ALA A 37 -4.87 -16.21 50.79
C ALA A 37 -5.30 -16.55 49.36
N ASN A 38 -6.29 -15.81 48.87
CA ASN A 38 -6.74 -15.87 47.48
C ASN A 38 -6.13 -14.69 46.72
N ILE A 39 -5.55 -14.96 45.56
CA ILE A 39 -4.88 -13.97 44.71
C ILE A 39 -5.57 -13.99 43.35
N ASP A 40 -6.24 -12.91 42.98
CA ASP A 40 -6.84 -12.76 41.66
C ASP A 40 -5.78 -12.30 40.66
N VAL A 41 -5.56 -13.11 39.61
CA VAL A 41 -4.54 -12.87 38.59
C VAL A 41 -5.23 -12.69 37.25
N SER A 42 -5.02 -11.53 36.63
CA SER A 42 -5.59 -11.17 35.32
C SER A 42 -4.51 -10.72 34.34
N LEU A 43 -4.78 -10.92 33.04
CA LEU A 43 -3.91 -10.54 31.93
C LEU A 43 -4.21 -9.10 31.52
N ILE A 44 -3.16 -8.29 31.45
CA ILE A 44 -3.19 -6.98 30.79
C ILE A 44 -2.41 -7.08 29.47
N ALA A 45 -3.07 -6.78 28.35
CA ALA A 45 -2.48 -6.82 27.02
C ALA A 45 -2.64 -5.45 26.34
N PRO A 46 -1.56 -4.80 25.89
CA PRO A 46 -1.64 -3.50 25.21
C PRO A 46 -2.34 -3.64 23.85
N PRO A 47 -3.29 -2.75 23.50
CA PRO A 47 -3.90 -2.75 22.18
C PRO A 47 -2.97 -2.15 21.11
N ASN A 48 -3.15 -2.57 19.87
CA ASN A 48 -2.63 -1.88 18.69
C ASN A 48 -3.60 -0.76 18.30
N VAL A 49 -3.09 0.45 18.09
CA VAL A 49 -3.90 1.63 17.78
C VAL A 49 -3.67 2.08 16.36
N PHE A 50 -4.76 2.35 15.65
CA PHE A 50 -4.78 2.84 14.27
C PHE A 50 -5.77 3.99 14.16
N ALA A 51 -5.45 5.01 13.35
CA ALA A 51 -6.39 6.09 13.04
C ALA A 51 -6.28 6.49 11.56
N TRP A 52 -7.42 6.66 10.90
CA TRP A 52 -7.48 7.04 9.49
C TRP A 52 -8.72 7.85 9.14
N LEU A 53 -8.68 8.47 7.96
CA LEU A 53 -9.80 9.17 7.35
C LEU A 53 -10.39 8.32 6.23
N GLU A 54 -11.72 8.24 6.18
CA GLU A 54 -12.47 7.59 5.12
C GLU A 54 -13.66 8.45 4.67
N TRP A 55 -14.23 8.10 3.52
CA TRP A 55 -15.40 8.78 2.96
C TRP A 55 -16.61 7.86 3.05
N GLU A 56 -17.66 8.33 3.70
CA GLU A 56 -18.97 7.67 3.77
C GLU A 56 -19.97 8.50 2.96
N GLY A 57 -20.12 8.15 1.68
CA GLY A 57 -20.88 8.96 0.73
C GLY A 57 -20.21 10.32 0.49
N SER A 58 -20.91 11.40 0.85
CA SER A 58 -20.38 12.78 0.74
C SER A 58 -19.72 13.29 2.01
N ARG A 59 -19.71 12.50 3.09
CA ARG A 59 -19.19 12.91 4.40
C ARG A 59 -17.83 12.27 4.66
N GLN A 60 -16.93 13.06 5.24
CA GLN A 60 -15.66 12.53 5.72
C GLN A 60 -15.87 11.99 7.14
N VAL A 61 -15.31 10.82 7.42
CA VAL A 61 -15.39 10.15 8.73
C VAL A 61 -13.98 9.85 9.20
N ALA A 62 -13.65 10.23 10.44
CA ALA A 62 -12.44 9.79 11.11
C ALA A 62 -12.73 8.51 11.89
N VAL A 63 -11.86 7.53 11.74
CA VAL A 63 -11.95 6.25 12.45
C VAL A 63 -10.73 6.09 13.32
N CYS A 64 -10.95 5.69 14.57
CA CYS A 64 -9.90 5.29 15.49
C CYS A 64 -10.21 3.89 16.03
N LEU A 65 -9.24 3.00 15.89
CA LEU A 65 -9.36 1.59 16.21
C LEU A 65 -8.28 1.19 17.21
N ALA A 66 -8.69 0.61 18.33
CA ALA A 66 -7.83 -0.04 19.30
C ALA A 66 -8.18 -1.54 19.37
N GLU A 67 -7.28 -2.42 18.92
CA GLU A 67 -7.54 -3.85 18.84
C GLU A 67 -6.51 -4.71 19.58
N GLY A 68 -6.95 -5.87 20.08
CA GLY A 68 -6.11 -6.79 20.85
C GLY A 68 -5.89 -6.37 22.30
N GLY A 69 -6.63 -5.37 22.79
CA GLY A 69 -6.48 -4.84 24.15
C GLY A 69 -7.18 -5.69 25.20
N LYS A 70 -6.55 -5.87 26.36
CA LYS A 70 -7.19 -6.42 27.55
C LYS A 70 -6.76 -5.60 28.79
N PRO A 71 -7.68 -4.97 29.53
CA PRO A 71 -9.12 -4.83 29.25
C PRO A 71 -9.41 -3.98 28.00
N ALA A 72 -10.68 -3.67 27.73
CA ALA A 72 -11.03 -2.76 26.64
C ALA A 72 -10.43 -1.37 26.87
N ALA A 73 -9.85 -0.79 25.82
CA ALA A 73 -9.36 0.58 25.86
C ALA A 73 -10.52 1.59 25.80
N SER A 74 -10.29 2.79 26.33
CA SER A 74 -11.21 3.91 26.15
C SER A 74 -10.69 4.84 25.06
N ILE A 75 -11.58 5.23 24.15
CA ILE A 75 -11.26 6.12 23.03
C ILE A 75 -12.05 7.42 23.18
N SER A 76 -11.38 8.55 23.08
CA SER A 76 -11.99 9.88 22.97
C SER A 76 -11.34 10.68 21.84
N TRP A 77 -12.07 11.67 21.33
CA TRP A 77 -11.56 12.60 20.33
C TRP A 77 -11.25 13.95 21.00
N SER A 78 -10.27 14.68 20.49
CA SER A 78 -10.02 16.06 20.95
C SER A 78 -11.19 16.99 20.64
N GLU A 79 -11.93 16.70 19.56
CA GLU A 79 -13.07 17.48 19.09
C GLU A 79 -14.34 16.65 19.16
N ASN A 80 -15.36 17.19 19.84
CA ASN A 80 -16.65 16.54 20.02
C ASN A 80 -17.62 16.95 18.91
N TRP A 81 -17.30 16.63 17.66
CA TRP A 81 -18.22 16.87 16.53
C TRP A 81 -19.45 15.95 16.57
N ASN A 82 -20.44 16.26 15.74
CA ASN A 82 -21.73 15.57 15.77
C ASN A 82 -21.59 14.11 15.35
N SER A 83 -21.79 13.21 16.31
CA SER A 83 -21.87 11.74 16.18
C SER A 83 -20.53 11.02 16.32
N THR A 84 -20.21 10.68 17.57
CA THR A 84 -19.22 9.63 17.89
C THR A 84 -19.97 8.30 18.07
N SER A 85 -19.70 7.29 17.24
CA SER A 85 -20.19 5.93 17.47
C SER A 85 -19.04 5.07 17.97
N THR A 86 -19.18 4.48 19.16
CA THR A 86 -18.19 3.55 19.72
C THR A 86 -18.74 2.13 19.69
N THR A 87 -18.03 1.22 19.04
CA THR A 87 -18.36 -0.21 19.00
C THR A 87 -17.27 -0.98 19.73
N THR A 88 -17.66 -1.85 20.67
CA THR A 88 -16.74 -2.75 21.37
C THR A 88 -17.09 -4.19 21.06
N LEU A 89 -16.12 -4.96 20.59
CA LEU A 89 -16.24 -6.38 20.30
C LEU A 89 -15.23 -7.15 21.16
N ASN A 90 -15.68 -8.26 21.75
CA ASN A 90 -14.79 -9.19 22.44
C ASN A 90 -14.47 -10.37 21.52
N LEU A 91 -13.20 -10.57 21.23
CA LEU A 91 -12.66 -11.62 20.38
C LEU A 91 -11.69 -12.45 21.23
N ASP A 92 -12.11 -13.66 21.60
CA ASP A 92 -11.33 -14.56 22.44
C ASP A 92 -10.76 -13.89 23.70
N GLY A 93 -11.55 -13.06 24.37
CA GLY A 93 -11.16 -12.37 25.60
C GLY A 93 -10.32 -11.11 25.41
N PHE A 94 -9.91 -10.81 24.19
CA PHE A 94 -9.34 -9.52 23.81
C PHE A 94 -10.42 -8.61 23.27
N ASN A 95 -10.19 -7.30 23.33
CA ASN A 95 -11.19 -6.32 22.95
C ASN A 95 -10.73 -5.56 21.71
N LYS A 96 -11.71 -5.28 20.85
CA LYS A 96 -11.61 -4.41 19.70
C LYS A 96 -12.57 -3.25 19.93
N VAL A 97 -12.05 -2.04 20.08
CA VAL A 97 -12.83 -0.82 20.30
C VAL A 97 -12.62 0.08 19.09
N GLU A 98 -13.70 0.43 18.42
CA GLU A 98 -13.69 1.32 17.26
C GLU A 98 -14.56 2.53 17.55
N SER A 99 -14.00 3.73 17.36
CA SER A 99 -14.71 5.00 17.46
C SER A 99 -14.72 5.68 16.10
N ARG A 100 -15.90 6.07 15.62
CA ARG A 100 -16.10 6.79 14.34
C ARG A 100 -16.66 8.17 14.62
N LEU A 101 -16.06 9.20 14.01
CA LEU A 101 -16.46 10.61 14.14
C LEU A 101 -16.74 11.21 12.76
N VAL A 102 -17.97 11.71 12.55
CA VAL A 102 -18.34 12.39 11.30
C VAL A 102 -17.80 13.82 11.31
N LEU A 103 -17.07 14.21 10.27
CA LEU A 103 -16.46 15.54 10.16
C LEU A 103 -17.40 16.52 9.47
N PRO A 104 -17.50 17.77 9.95
CA PRO A 104 -18.25 18.83 9.28
C PRO A 104 -17.57 19.23 7.96
N GLU A 105 -18.39 19.62 6.98
CA GLU A 105 -17.91 20.04 5.66
C GLU A 105 -17.05 21.31 5.75
N GLY A 106 -15.90 21.31 5.07
CA GLY A 106 -15.05 22.50 4.91
C GLY A 106 -14.10 22.82 6.07
N ILE A 107 -14.01 21.99 7.11
CA ILE A 107 -13.02 22.16 8.18
C ILE A 107 -11.73 21.39 7.83
N ALA A 108 -10.59 22.09 7.91
CA ALA A 108 -9.28 21.45 7.79
C ALA A 108 -9.09 20.47 8.97
N THR A 109 -8.72 19.23 8.68
CA THR A 109 -8.40 18.17 9.66
C THR A 109 -7.19 18.48 10.56
N GLY A 110 -6.62 19.68 10.45
CA GLY A 110 -5.54 20.15 11.31
C GLY A 110 -6.06 20.31 12.72
N ASN A 111 -5.71 19.33 13.57
CA ASN A 111 -5.89 19.23 15.02
C ASN A 111 -6.83 18.11 15.51
N LEU A 112 -7.39 17.28 14.63
CA LEU A 112 -8.13 16.11 15.10
C LEU A 112 -7.17 15.06 15.67
N THR A 113 -7.34 14.72 16.93
CA THR A 113 -6.57 13.66 17.59
C THR A 113 -7.50 12.66 18.26
N CYS A 114 -7.13 11.39 18.16
CA CYS A 114 -7.72 10.30 18.91
C CYS A 114 -6.86 10.05 20.15
N ALA A 115 -7.47 10.13 21.33
CA ALA A 115 -6.88 9.80 22.61
C ALA A 115 -7.31 8.39 23.01
N VAL A 116 -6.34 7.49 23.24
CA VAL A 116 -6.57 6.11 23.67
C VAL A 116 -5.97 5.90 25.04
N ILE A 117 -6.80 5.43 25.98
CA ILE A 117 -6.43 5.18 27.38
C ILE A 117 -6.49 3.67 27.64
N HIS A 118 -5.41 3.10 28.18
CA HIS A 118 -5.34 1.69 28.52
C HIS A 118 -4.42 1.46 29.74
N PRO A 119 -4.73 0.52 30.66
CA PRO A 119 -3.92 0.27 31.87
C PRO A 119 -2.49 -0.20 31.64
N SER A 120 -2.16 -0.64 30.41
CA SER A 120 -0.77 -1.01 30.06
C SER A 120 0.15 0.19 29.85
N TRP A 121 -0.39 1.41 29.80
CA TRP A 121 0.35 2.63 29.54
C TRP A 121 0.17 3.61 30.71
N GLU A 122 1.25 4.31 31.07
CA GLU A 122 1.22 5.37 32.08
C GLU A 122 0.64 6.67 31.50
N GLU A 123 0.88 6.92 30.21
CA GLU A 123 0.43 8.11 29.49
C GLU A 123 -0.66 7.79 28.46
N VAL A 124 -1.43 8.82 28.09
CA VAL A 124 -2.46 8.73 27.06
C VAL A 124 -1.81 8.57 25.68
N HIS A 125 -2.25 7.59 24.90
CA HIS A 125 -1.74 7.37 23.56
C HIS A 125 -2.53 8.21 22.54
N MET A 126 -1.87 9.20 21.94
CA MET A 126 -2.49 10.14 21.01
C MET A 126 -2.12 9.80 19.56
N VAL A 127 -3.13 9.65 18.69
CA VAL A 127 -2.92 9.35 17.26
C VAL A 127 -3.73 10.31 16.40
N THR A 128 -3.13 10.79 15.31
CA THR A 128 -3.80 11.66 14.33
C THR A 128 -4.31 10.83 13.14
N PRO A 129 -5.57 10.97 12.72
CA PRO A 129 -6.10 10.24 11.58
C PRO A 129 -5.51 10.81 10.28
N GLY A 130 -4.83 9.95 9.52
CA GLY A 130 -4.23 10.29 8.22
C GLY A 130 -5.06 9.82 7.03
N ILE A 131 -4.80 10.40 5.86
CA ILE A 131 -5.30 9.85 4.59
C ILE A 131 -4.46 8.63 4.22
N VAL A 132 -5.08 7.46 4.17
CA VAL A 132 -4.41 6.23 3.77
C VAL A 132 -4.39 6.19 2.24
N ILE A 133 -3.23 6.49 1.66
CA ILE A 133 -3.03 6.35 0.21
C ILE A 133 -2.71 4.87 -0.06
N PRO A 134 -3.53 4.14 -0.84
CA PRO A 134 -3.25 2.76 -1.13
C PRO A 134 -1.98 2.65 -1.98
N TRP A 135 -1.03 1.81 -1.55
CA TRP A 135 0.25 1.56 -2.22
C TRP A 135 0.12 1.23 -3.71
N ARG A 136 -1.00 0.63 -4.11
CA ARG A 136 -1.31 0.38 -5.52
C ARG A 136 -1.29 1.66 -6.36
N LEU A 137 -1.85 2.76 -5.85
CA LEU A 137 -1.85 4.04 -6.56
C LEU A 137 -0.45 4.64 -6.66
N VAL A 138 0.36 4.47 -5.61
CA VAL A 138 1.77 4.90 -5.62
C VAL A 138 2.54 4.13 -6.69
N ILE A 139 2.41 2.80 -6.75
CA ILE A 139 3.08 1.96 -7.75
C ILE A 139 2.64 2.33 -9.17
N ILE A 140 1.35 2.55 -9.39
CA ILE A 140 0.83 2.99 -10.69
C ILE A 140 1.45 4.35 -11.07
N SER A 141 1.48 5.32 -10.15
CA SER A 141 2.05 6.65 -10.43
C SER A 141 3.55 6.60 -10.76
N VAL A 142 4.33 5.78 -10.07
CA VAL A 142 5.76 5.61 -10.34
C VAL A 142 5.98 4.89 -11.67
N GLY A 143 5.15 3.88 -11.96
CA GLY A 143 5.19 3.15 -13.22
C GLY A 143 4.90 4.04 -14.43
N THR A 144 3.86 4.89 -14.35
CA THR A 144 3.53 5.82 -15.44
C THR A 144 4.59 6.88 -15.64
N ILE A 145 5.14 7.46 -14.57
CA ILE A 145 6.24 8.43 -14.65
C ILE A 145 7.47 7.81 -15.31
N SER A 146 7.84 6.59 -14.88
CA SER A 146 8.99 5.87 -15.45
C SER A 146 8.79 5.59 -16.94
N PHE A 147 7.59 5.15 -17.34
CA PHE A 147 7.26 4.91 -18.73
C PHE A 147 7.39 6.19 -19.56
N ILE A 148 6.79 7.30 -19.10
CA ILE A 148 6.86 8.61 -19.77
C ILE A 148 8.32 9.06 -19.97
N MET A 149 9.18 8.88 -18.96
CA MET A 149 10.59 9.23 -19.05
C MET A 149 11.35 8.41 -20.10
N VAL A 150 11.03 7.11 -20.25
CA VAL A 150 11.58 6.27 -21.32
C VAL A 150 11.13 6.77 -22.69
N ILE A 151 9.87 7.17 -22.84
CA ILE A 151 9.34 7.60 -24.14
C ILE A 151 9.95 8.94 -24.55
N LEU A 152 10.02 9.90 -23.61
CA LEU A 152 10.68 11.19 -23.83
C LEU A 152 12.17 11.02 -24.12
N GLY A 153 12.86 10.11 -23.41
CA GLY A 153 14.25 9.78 -23.67
C GLY A 153 14.48 9.17 -25.06
N GLY A 154 13.62 8.23 -25.48
CA GLY A 154 13.67 7.62 -26.81
C GLY A 154 13.40 8.62 -27.94
N LEU A 155 12.42 9.51 -27.77
CA LEU A 155 12.13 10.58 -28.72
C LEU A 155 13.27 11.61 -28.80
N TYR A 156 13.92 11.92 -27.68
CA TYR A 156 15.10 12.78 -27.67
C TYR A 156 16.28 12.13 -28.42
N PHE A 157 16.54 10.84 -28.18
CA PHE A 157 17.63 10.10 -28.80
C PHE A 157 17.44 9.95 -30.32
N THR A 158 16.23 9.61 -30.77
CA THR A 158 15.88 9.51 -32.19
C THR A 158 15.94 10.85 -32.92
N ARG A 159 15.63 11.97 -32.23
CA ARG A 159 15.77 13.32 -32.81
C ARG A 159 17.22 13.79 -32.90
N LYS A 160 18.09 13.43 -31.94
CA LYS A 160 19.50 13.84 -31.96
C LYS A 160 20.38 13.02 -32.92
N HIS A 161 20.01 11.76 -33.16
CA HIS A 161 20.71 10.89 -34.11
C HIS A 161 19.74 10.45 -35.22
N PRO A 162 19.46 11.30 -36.22
CA PRO A 162 18.76 10.83 -37.41
C PRO A 162 19.60 9.72 -38.04
N CYS A 163 19.09 8.49 -38.01
CA CYS A 163 19.72 7.36 -38.67
C CYS A 163 19.83 7.67 -40.16
N ARG A 164 21.03 8.04 -40.63
CA ARG A 164 21.36 8.08 -42.05
C ARG A 164 21.54 6.62 -42.49
N ILE A 165 20.43 5.95 -42.81
CA ILE A 165 20.50 4.67 -43.52
C ILE A 165 21.00 5.03 -44.92
N SER A 166 22.31 4.94 -45.10
CA SER A 166 22.93 5.02 -46.43
C SER A 166 22.74 3.65 -47.09
N PRO A 167 22.09 3.57 -48.26
CA PRO A 167 22.09 2.32 -49.03
C PRO A 167 23.54 2.00 -49.42
N LYS A 168 23.94 0.75 -49.20
CA LYS A 168 25.29 0.25 -49.43
C LYS A 168 25.55 0.17 -50.94
N ALA A 169 26.56 0.89 -51.44
CA ALA A 169 27.02 0.75 -52.83
C ALA A 169 27.82 -0.56 -53.00
N PRO A 170 27.74 -1.25 -54.15
CA PRO A 170 28.47 -2.50 -54.40
C PRO A 170 29.98 -2.27 -54.47
N GLN A 171 30.76 -3.27 -54.05
CA GLN A 171 32.22 -3.28 -54.14
C GLN A 171 32.71 -3.12 -55.58
N SER A 172 33.76 -2.31 -55.75
CA SER A 172 34.52 -2.17 -56.99
C SER A 172 35.17 -3.50 -57.37
N GLN A 173 34.75 -4.09 -58.48
CA GLN A 173 35.49 -5.16 -59.15
C GLN A 173 36.01 -4.61 -60.48
N ASP A 174 37.34 -4.54 -60.53
CA ASP A 174 38.23 -4.69 -61.68
C ASP A 174 37.76 -4.10 -63.02
N TYR A 175 38.38 -2.98 -63.41
CA TYR A 175 38.23 -2.41 -64.74
C TYR A 175 38.95 -3.32 -65.76
N VAL A 176 38.16 -4.03 -66.57
CA VAL A 176 38.63 -4.67 -67.80
C VAL A 176 38.12 -3.87 -69.00
N GLU A 177 39.06 -3.55 -69.87
CA GLU A 177 39.00 -2.68 -71.05
C GLU A 177 38.00 -3.15 -72.13
N GLU A 178 37.48 -2.17 -72.87
CA GLU A 178 36.35 -2.20 -73.80
C GLU A 178 36.49 -3.17 -74.98
N VAL A 179 35.36 -3.79 -75.35
CA VAL A 179 35.05 -4.16 -76.75
C VAL A 179 33.57 -3.87 -77.00
N GLU A 180 33.25 -2.95 -77.91
CA GLU A 180 31.88 -2.63 -78.34
C GLU A 180 31.26 -3.78 -79.18
N PRO A 181 30.00 -4.18 -78.93
CA PRO A 181 29.20 -4.86 -79.94
C PRO A 181 27.94 -4.06 -80.31
N TYR A 182 27.92 -3.64 -81.57
CA TYR A 182 26.78 -3.32 -82.46
C TYR A 182 25.43 -2.91 -81.83
N ALA A 183 25.00 -1.69 -82.14
CA ALA A 183 23.62 -1.25 -81.94
C ALA A 183 22.66 -2.00 -82.89
N SER A 184 21.72 -2.76 -82.35
CA SER A 184 20.53 -3.21 -83.11
C SER A 184 19.37 -2.25 -82.85
N TYR A 185 18.99 -1.48 -83.86
CA TYR A 185 17.85 -0.56 -83.80
C TYR A 185 16.54 -1.36 -83.82
N VAL A 186 15.63 -1.10 -82.87
CA VAL A 186 14.26 -1.61 -82.93
C VAL A 186 13.34 -0.46 -83.36
N GLN A 187 12.83 -0.57 -84.58
CA GLN A 187 11.90 0.38 -85.18
C GLN A 187 10.48 0.11 -84.64
N SER A 188 9.94 1.02 -83.83
CA SER A 188 8.55 0.91 -83.38
C SER A 188 7.63 1.61 -84.38
N ALA A 189 6.96 0.84 -85.23
CA ALA A 189 5.98 1.32 -86.20
C ALA A 189 4.59 1.34 -85.58
N ASN A 190 3.97 2.54 -85.46
CA ASN A 190 2.55 2.67 -85.17
C ASN A 190 1.75 2.33 -86.44
N LEU A 191 1.28 1.08 -86.52
CA LEU A 191 0.33 0.61 -87.53
C LEU A 191 -1.07 0.58 -86.92
N ILE A 192 -1.81 1.68 -87.03
CA ILE A 192 -3.29 1.64 -87.00
C ILE A 192 -3.80 2.35 -88.25
N TYR A 193 -3.91 1.53 -89.29
CA TYR A 193 -4.81 1.58 -90.44
C TYR A 193 -4.80 2.77 -91.42
N ASN A 194 -4.24 2.44 -92.58
CA ASN A 194 -4.53 2.98 -93.91
C ASN A 194 -5.89 2.43 -94.43
N SER A 195 -6.61 3.27 -95.20
CA SER A 195 -7.30 2.93 -96.47
C SER A 195 -8.73 3.48 -96.57
N SER A 196 -8.94 4.52 -97.36
CA SER A 196 -9.30 4.37 -98.79
C SER A 196 -9.87 5.68 -99.38
N ALA A 197 -9.42 5.96 -100.61
CA ALA A 197 -10.11 6.60 -101.75
C ALA A 197 -11.10 7.76 -101.51
N GLY A 198 -11.07 8.87 -102.25
CA GLY A 198 -10.41 9.15 -103.52
C GLY A 198 -10.79 10.57 -104.00
N LEU A 199 -10.06 11.03 -105.01
CA LEU A 199 -10.34 12.22 -105.83
C LEU A 199 -11.83 12.27 -106.25
N PHE A 200 -12.41 13.47 -106.36
CA PHE A 200 -12.55 14.27 -107.59
C PHE A 200 -13.44 15.49 -107.29
N THR A 201 -13.01 16.65 -107.82
CA THR A 201 -13.71 17.92 -108.14
C THR A 201 -15.15 18.14 -107.68
#